data_AF-Q5C260-F1
#
_entry.id   AF-Q5C260-F1
#
_cell.length_a   1.000
_cell.length_b   1.000
_cell.length_c   1.000
_cell.angle_alpha   90.00
_cell.angle_beta   90.00
_cell.angle_gamma   90.00
#
_symmetry.space_group_name_H-M   'P 1'
#
loop_
_entity.id
_entity.type
_entity.pdbx_description
1 polymer ?
#
loop_
_entity_poly.entity_id
_entity_poly.type
_entity_poly.pdbx_seq_one_letter_code
_entity_poly.pdbx_strand_id
1 'polypeptide(L)'
;MSFNFDRLKKTLFGDDKCPPKLESIDIEGVSQLIQNGKINKIITMVGAGISTAAGIPDFRSPSSGVYDNLEEFNLPTPTIIFSIEYFRHDPRPFFEIARRLYRPEAKPTLAHYFIKLLHDKGLLLRHYTQNVDNL
;
A
#
# COMPACT_ATOMS: atom_id res chain seq x y z
N MET A 1 -0.54 -8.34 -23.62
CA MET A 1 0.32 -7.14 -23.55
C MET A 1 1.61 -7.53 -22.85
N SER A 2 2.77 -7.43 -23.50
CA SER A 2 4.06 -7.62 -22.83
C SER A 2 4.45 -6.32 -22.11
N PHE A 3 4.87 -6.43 -20.86
CA PHE A 3 5.31 -5.29 -20.07
C PHE A 3 6.71 -4.86 -20.55
N ASN A 4 6.84 -3.62 -21.04
CA ASN A 4 8.10 -3.11 -21.59
C ASN A 4 8.95 -2.46 -20.48
N PHE A 5 9.94 -3.20 -19.98
CA PHE A 5 10.85 -2.74 -18.94
C PHE A 5 11.75 -1.57 -19.38
N ASP A 6 12.11 -1.49 -20.66
CA ASP A 6 12.98 -0.42 -21.16
C ASP A 6 12.27 0.92 -21.19
N ARG A 7 10.99 0.93 -21.58
CA ARG A 7 10.13 2.10 -21.49
C ARG A 7 9.96 2.56 -20.05
N LEU A 8 9.75 1.63 -19.12
CA LEU A 8 9.64 1.95 -17.69
C LEU A 8 10.95 2.55 -17.17
N LYS A 9 12.10 1.93 -17.47
CA LYS A 9 13.41 2.45 -17.07
C LYS A 9 13.65 3.86 -17.63
N LYS A 10 13.36 4.08 -18.92
CA LYS A 10 13.50 5.39 -19.54
C LYS A 10 12.60 6.45 -18.88
N THR A 11 11.35 6.09 -18.55
CA THR A 11 10.43 6.99 -17.83
C THR A 11 10.89 7.30 -16.41
N LEU A 12 11.44 6.31 -15.68
CA LEU A 12 11.87 6.48 -14.29
C LEU A 12 13.24 7.16 -14.15
N PHE A 13 14.19 6.85 -15.03
CA PHE A 13 15.60 7.22 -14.87
C PHE A 13 16.12 8.20 -15.94
N GLY A 14 15.36 8.48 -17.01
CA GLY A 14 15.84 9.28 -18.14
C GLY A 14 16.89 8.54 -18.99
N ASP A 15 17.49 9.25 -19.94
CA ASP A 15 18.39 8.65 -20.94
C ASP A 15 19.85 8.44 -20.48
N ASP A 16 20.32 9.03 -19.35
CA ASP A 16 21.78 9.13 -19.10
C ASP A 16 22.25 9.00 -17.63
N LYS A 17 21.48 8.39 -16.71
CA LYS A 17 21.97 8.17 -15.34
C LYS A 17 21.96 6.71 -14.94
N CYS A 18 23.17 6.17 -14.70
CA CYS A 18 23.32 4.92 -13.97
C CYS A 18 22.64 5.09 -12.60
N PRO A 19 21.63 4.27 -12.27
CA PRO A 19 20.94 4.41 -11.00
C PRO A 19 21.94 4.23 -9.85
N PRO A 20 21.85 5.03 -8.78
CA PRO A 20 22.69 4.87 -7.61
C PRO A 20 22.60 3.42 -7.11
N LYS A 21 23.75 2.75 -6.95
CA LYS A 21 23.81 1.38 -6.47
C LYS A 21 23.80 1.38 -4.94
N LEU A 22 23.15 0.36 -4.37
CA LEU A 22 23.27 0.07 -2.95
C LEU A 22 24.66 -0.49 -2.66
N GLU A 23 25.25 -0.06 -1.55
CA GLU A 23 26.53 -0.60 -1.05
C GLU A 23 26.32 -1.95 -0.33
N SER A 24 25.16 -2.13 0.30
CA SER A 24 24.71 -3.37 0.96
C SER A 24 23.19 -3.60 0.77
N ILE A 25 22.74 -4.85 0.83
CA ILE A 25 21.32 -5.25 0.68
C ILE A 25 20.67 -5.38 2.07
N ASP A 26 20.62 -4.25 2.77
CA ASP A 26 20.04 -4.10 4.11
C ASP A 26 19.48 -2.67 4.29
N ILE A 27 18.95 -2.37 5.48
CA ILE A 27 18.35 -1.06 5.77
C ILE A 27 19.43 0.02 5.80
N GLU A 28 20.62 -0.31 6.28
CA GLU A 28 21.79 0.57 6.35
C GLU A 28 22.20 1.05 4.96
N GLY A 29 22.31 0.15 3.98
CA GLY A 29 22.64 0.47 2.60
C GLY A 29 21.60 1.38 1.95
N VAL A 30 20.31 1.16 2.21
CA VAL A 30 19.23 2.05 1.74
C VAL A 30 19.32 3.42 2.41
N SER A 31 19.57 3.46 3.72
CA SER A 31 19.71 4.70 4.49
C SER A 31 20.88 5.54 3.98
N GLN A 32 22.06 4.94 3.80
CA GLN A 32 23.24 5.60 3.24
C GLN A 32 22.97 6.16 1.84
N LEU A 33 22.25 5.39 1.00
CA LEU A 33 21.89 5.82 -0.34
C LEU A 33 20.98 7.05 -0.34
N ILE A 34 20.07 7.16 0.62
CA ILE A 34 19.21 8.34 0.77
C ILE A 34 20.01 9.53 1.34
N GLN A 35 20.85 9.28 2.35
CA GLN A 35 21.60 10.32 3.06
C GLN A 35 22.71 10.96 2.22
N ASN A 36 23.29 10.24 1.26
CA ASN A 36 24.35 10.77 0.41
C ASN A 36 23.88 11.84 -0.61
N GLY A 37 22.57 12.16 -0.64
CA GLY A 37 21.98 13.22 -1.44
C GLY A 37 21.81 12.89 -2.93
N LYS A 38 22.15 11.68 -3.37
CA LYS A 38 21.96 11.24 -4.77
C LYS A 38 20.51 10.90 -5.09
N ILE A 39 19.68 10.66 -4.07
CA ILE A 39 18.27 10.31 -4.19
C ILE A 39 17.41 11.50 -3.81
N ASN A 40 16.56 11.96 -4.73
CA ASN A 40 15.61 13.04 -4.51
C ASN A 40 14.20 12.73 -5.03
N LYS A 41 13.97 11.49 -5.47
CA LYS A 41 12.71 11.03 -6.06
C LYS A 41 12.37 9.64 -5.54
N ILE A 42 11.74 9.58 -4.38
CA ILE A 42 11.29 8.35 -3.74
C ILE A 42 9.82 8.12 -4.08
N ILE A 43 9.51 6.93 -4.58
CA ILE A 43 8.13 6.46 -4.75
C ILE A 43 7.86 5.45 -3.66
N THR A 44 6.75 5.62 -2.93
CA THR A 44 6.28 4.63 -1.97
C THR A 44 5.07 3.89 -2.55
N MET A 45 5.02 2.58 -2.35
CA MET A 45 3.91 1.71 -2.73
C MET A 45 3.51 0.91 -1.50
N VAL A 46 2.28 1.12 -1.01
CA VAL A 46 1.83 0.55 0.26
C VAL A 46 0.49 -0.16 0.11
N GLY A 47 0.21 -1.06 1.06
CA GLY A 47 -1.09 -1.70 1.23
C GLY A 47 -1.47 -1.77 2.71
N ALA A 48 -2.48 -2.60 3.03
CA ALA A 48 -3.15 -2.58 4.33
C ALA A 48 -2.22 -2.79 5.54
N GLY A 49 -1.07 -3.44 5.32
CA GLY A 49 -0.06 -3.70 6.36
C GLY A 49 0.41 -2.46 7.12
N ILE A 50 0.42 -1.27 6.50
CA ILE A 50 0.83 -0.03 7.20
C ILE A 50 -0.23 0.51 8.16
N SER A 51 -1.48 0.05 8.03
CA SER A 51 -2.64 0.49 8.81
C SER A 51 -3.06 -0.50 9.89
N THR A 52 -2.47 -1.69 9.94
CA THR A 52 -2.77 -2.72 10.97
C THR A 52 -2.53 -2.22 12.38
N ALA A 53 -1.45 -1.46 12.60
CA ALA A 53 -1.15 -0.82 13.88
C ALA A 53 -2.12 0.30 14.27
N ALA A 54 -2.95 0.80 13.33
CA ALA A 54 -4.05 1.72 13.61
C ALA A 54 -5.36 1.00 13.98
N GLY A 55 -5.34 -0.33 14.09
CA GLY A 55 -6.52 -1.15 14.39
C GLY A 55 -7.43 -1.42 13.19
N ILE A 56 -6.95 -1.13 11.97
CA ILE A 56 -7.63 -1.48 10.72
C ILE A 56 -7.07 -2.83 10.26
N PRO A 57 -7.87 -3.92 10.28
CA PRO A 57 -7.37 -5.23 9.90
C PRO A 57 -7.01 -5.24 8.41
N ASP A 58 -6.05 -6.07 8.03
CA ASP A 58 -5.83 -6.36 6.62
C ASP A 58 -6.86 -7.40 6.13
N PHE A 59 -6.74 -7.79 4.86
CA PHE A 59 -7.68 -8.74 4.26
C PHE A 59 -7.27 -10.20 4.43
N ARG A 60 -5.95 -10.49 4.50
CA ARG A 60 -5.39 -11.83 4.21
C ARG A 60 -4.65 -12.48 5.39
N SER A 61 -4.43 -11.76 6.48
CA SER A 61 -3.74 -12.30 7.64
C SER A 61 -4.56 -13.44 8.25
N PRO A 62 -3.96 -14.60 8.51
CA PRO A 62 -4.64 -15.69 9.19
C PRO A 62 -5.20 -15.22 10.53
N SER A 63 -6.42 -15.64 10.89
CA SER A 63 -7.16 -15.35 12.13
C SER A 63 -7.60 -13.90 12.37
N SER A 64 -6.94 -12.90 11.77
CA SER A 64 -7.24 -11.48 11.97
C SER A 64 -7.72 -10.75 10.70
N GLY A 65 -7.56 -11.38 9.54
CA GLY A 65 -7.96 -10.85 8.25
C GLY A 65 -9.47 -10.89 8.04
N VAL A 66 -9.96 -9.97 7.21
CA VAL A 66 -11.38 -9.89 6.86
C VAL A 66 -11.92 -11.21 6.27
N TYR A 67 -11.13 -11.90 5.45
CA TYR A 67 -11.58 -13.10 4.74
C TYR A 67 -11.88 -14.29 5.67
N ASP A 68 -11.26 -14.35 6.85
CA ASP A 68 -11.42 -15.47 7.78
C ASP A 68 -12.73 -15.37 8.61
N ASN A 69 -13.49 -14.28 8.47
CA ASN A 69 -14.71 -14.02 9.23
C ASN A 69 -15.96 -13.87 8.35
N LEU A 70 -15.99 -14.52 7.17
CA LEU A 70 -17.06 -14.37 6.17
C LEU A 70 -18.03 -15.55 6.06
N GLU A 71 -17.91 -16.58 6.91
CA GLU A 71 -18.72 -17.80 6.81
C GLU A 71 -20.24 -17.53 6.87
N GLU A 72 -20.65 -16.47 7.57
CA GLU A 72 -22.06 -16.07 7.72
C GLU A 72 -22.75 -15.65 6.40
N PHE A 73 -21.97 -15.29 5.38
CA PHE A 73 -22.50 -14.81 4.10
C PHE A 73 -22.63 -15.92 3.04
N ASN A 74 -22.18 -17.15 3.34
CA ASN A 74 -22.22 -18.31 2.44
C ASN A 74 -21.73 -17.97 1.01
N LEU A 75 -20.59 -17.27 0.92
CA LEU A 75 -20.06 -16.74 -0.34
C LEU A 75 -19.33 -17.83 -1.13
N PRO A 76 -19.43 -17.84 -2.48
CA PRO A 76 -18.67 -18.74 -3.34
C PRO A 76 -17.15 -18.60 -3.17
N THR A 77 -16.67 -17.37 -2.97
CA THR A 77 -15.28 -17.07 -2.59
C THR A 77 -15.25 -15.84 -1.68
N PRO A 78 -14.28 -15.72 -0.76
CA PRO A 78 -14.14 -14.55 0.11
C PRO A 78 -13.96 -13.23 -0.64
N THR A 79 -13.37 -13.27 -1.84
CA THR A 79 -13.08 -12.08 -2.65
C THR A 79 -14.28 -11.53 -3.41
N ILE A 80 -15.35 -12.32 -3.59
CA ILE A 80 -16.52 -11.92 -4.38
C ILE A 80 -17.24 -10.69 -3.79
N ILE A 81 -17.09 -10.48 -2.48
CA ILE A 81 -17.66 -9.34 -1.75
C ILE A 81 -17.14 -7.99 -2.25
N PHE A 82 -15.98 -7.98 -2.92
CA PHE A 82 -15.36 -6.80 -3.51
C PHE A 82 -15.53 -6.74 -5.05
N SER A 83 -16.35 -7.61 -5.65
CA SER A 83 -16.75 -7.52 -7.06
C SER A 83 -17.89 -6.52 -7.23
N ILE A 84 -17.80 -5.68 -8.27
CA ILE A 84 -18.85 -4.71 -8.60
C ILE A 84 -20.12 -5.41 -9.11
N GLU A 85 -19.98 -6.55 -9.79
CA GLU A 85 -21.09 -7.36 -10.26
C GLU A 85 -21.88 -7.92 -9.08
N TYR A 86 -21.19 -8.49 -8.09
CA TYR A 86 -21.84 -9.00 -6.88
C TYR A 86 -22.46 -7.88 -6.05
N PHE A 87 -21.75 -6.77 -5.86
CA PHE A 87 -22.27 -5.61 -5.12
C PHE A 87 -23.58 -5.07 -5.72
N ARG A 88 -23.70 -5.04 -7.06
CA ARG A 88 -24.95 -4.62 -7.74
C ARG A 88 -26.11 -5.60 -7.55
N HIS A 89 -25.81 -6.89 -7.34
CA HIS A 89 -26.81 -7.92 -7.10
C HIS A 89 -27.25 -7.97 -5.63
N ASP A 90 -26.28 -8.01 -4.71
CA ASP A 90 -26.49 -7.98 -3.27
C ASP A 90 -25.40 -7.15 -2.56
N PRO A 91 -25.68 -5.89 -2.20
CA PRO A 91 -24.70 -5.05 -1.52
C PRO A 91 -24.60 -5.31 -0.01
N ARG A 92 -25.49 -6.13 0.59
CA ARG A 92 -25.57 -6.30 2.05
C ARG A 92 -24.27 -6.84 2.66
N PRO A 93 -23.61 -7.88 2.09
CA PRO A 93 -22.36 -8.38 2.65
C PRO A 93 -21.26 -7.31 2.66
N PHE A 94 -21.13 -6.56 1.56
CA PHE A 94 -20.16 -5.46 1.48
C PHE A 94 -20.38 -4.43 2.59
N PHE A 95 -21.63 -3.98 2.79
CA PHE A 95 -21.92 -2.97 3.81
C PHE A 95 -21.68 -3.47 5.24
N GLU A 96 -21.95 -4.74 5.52
CA GLU A 96 -21.65 -5.33 6.83
C GLU A 96 -20.13 -5.38 7.09
N ILE A 97 -19.34 -5.74 6.08
CA ILE A 97 -17.88 -5.70 6.19
C ILE A 97 -17.35 -4.27 6.27
N ALA A 98 -17.87 -3.34 5.46
CA ALA A 98 -17.52 -1.93 5.53
C ALA A 98 -17.77 -1.37 6.94
N ARG A 99 -18.91 -1.72 7.57
CA ARG A 99 -19.23 -1.35 8.95
C ARG A 99 -18.21 -1.89 9.95
N ARG A 100 -17.78 -3.15 9.80
CA ARG A 100 -16.76 -3.77 10.67
C ARG A 100 -15.37 -3.14 10.50
N LEU A 101 -15.05 -2.68 9.29
CA LEU A 101 -13.79 -2.03 8.94
C LEU A 101 -13.77 -0.53 9.25
N TYR A 102 -14.93 0.10 9.40
CA TYR A 102 -15.03 1.52 9.62
C TYR A 102 -14.37 1.93 10.95
N ARG A 103 -13.30 2.73 10.85
CA ARG A 103 -12.54 3.25 11.99
C ARG A 103 -12.29 4.75 11.79
N PRO A 104 -13.30 5.62 11.99
CA PRO A 104 -13.15 7.06 11.74
C PRO A 104 -12.12 7.72 12.66
N GLU A 105 -11.90 7.14 13.85
CA GLU A 105 -10.94 7.63 14.84
C GLU A 105 -9.53 7.05 14.66
N ALA A 106 -9.30 6.24 13.62
CA ALA A 106 -7.98 5.68 13.33
C ALA A 106 -6.99 6.82 13.08
N LYS A 107 -5.80 6.69 13.67
CA LYS A 107 -4.73 7.67 13.51
C LYS A 107 -3.66 7.12 12.57
N PRO A 108 -3.00 7.98 11.76
CA PRO A 108 -1.87 7.56 10.95
C PRO A 108 -0.80 6.89 11.81
N THR A 109 -0.24 5.79 11.30
CA THR A 109 0.81 5.03 12.00
C THR A 109 2.18 5.67 11.78
N LEU A 110 3.22 5.15 12.45
CA LEU A 110 4.61 5.58 12.20
C LEU A 110 5.02 5.46 10.73
N ALA A 111 4.50 4.47 10.00
CA ALA A 111 4.76 4.32 8.57
C ALA A 111 4.18 5.48 7.75
N HIS A 112 2.96 5.92 8.08
CA HIS A 112 2.34 7.09 7.45
C HIS A 112 3.13 8.36 7.73
N TYR A 113 3.54 8.57 8.99
CA TYR A 113 4.39 9.71 9.37
C TYR A 113 5.78 9.67 8.73
N PHE A 114 6.34 8.49 8.50
CA PHE A 114 7.58 8.35 7.74
C PHE A 114 7.41 8.83 6.28
N ILE A 115 6.30 8.49 5.64
CA ILE A 115 5.98 8.97 4.28
C ILE A 115 5.80 10.50 4.29
N LYS A 116 5.15 11.05 5.32
CA LYS A 116 5.06 12.50 5.52
C LYS A 116 6.43 13.15 5.72
N LEU A 117 7.34 12.51 6.46
CA LEU A 117 8.70 12.98 6.65
C LEU A 117 9.48 13.03 5.31
N LEU A 118 9.29 12.02 4.44
CA LEU A 118 9.87 12.04 3.10
C LEU A 118 9.35 13.22 2.26
N HIS A 119 8.05 13.51 2.37
CA HIS A 119 7.44 14.68 1.74
C HIS A 119 8.05 15.99 2.27
N ASP A 120 8.14 16.14 3.59
CA ASP A 120 8.65 17.36 4.23
C ASP A 120 10.12 17.61 3.94
N LYS A 121 10.89 16.55 3.69
CA LYS A 121 12.28 16.63 3.22
C LYS A 121 12.42 16.85 1.72
N GLY A 122 11.32 16.96 0.97
CA GLY A 122 11.34 17.12 -0.49
C GLY A 122 11.83 15.89 -1.26
N LEU A 123 11.82 14.71 -0.63
CA LEU A 123 12.30 13.45 -1.22
C LEU A 123 11.18 12.63 -1.86
N LEU A 124 9.93 12.80 -1.40
CA LEU A 124 8.79 12.03 -1.90
C LEU A 124 8.34 12.55 -3.27
N LEU A 125 8.48 11.73 -4.31
CA LEU A 125 7.94 11.99 -5.64
C LEU A 125 6.46 11.63 -5.73
N ARG A 126 6.08 10.47 -5.18
CA ARG A 126 4.71 9.97 -5.21
C ARG A 126 4.47 8.92 -4.15
N HIS A 127 3.28 8.96 -3.58
CA HIS A 127 2.75 7.90 -2.73
C HIS A 127 1.62 7.19 -3.50
N TYR A 128 1.78 5.89 -3.72
CA TYR A 128 0.72 5.02 -4.23
C TYR A 128 0.25 4.11 -3.09
N THR A 129 -1.05 4.14 -2.82
CA THR A 129 -1.67 3.32 -1.79
C THR A 129 -2.76 2.45 -2.39
N GLN A 130 -2.85 1.21 -1.93
CA GLN A 130 -4.01 0.34 -2.16
C GLN A 130 -5.09 0.54 -1.10
N ASN A 131 -4.80 1.30 -0.04
CA ASN A 131 -5.72 1.53 1.07
C ASN A 131 -6.77 2.58 0.69
N VAL A 132 -7.92 2.48 1.36
CA VAL A 132 -9.06 3.39 1.24
C VAL A 132 -9.48 3.96 2.60
N ASP A 133 -8.54 3.96 3.55
CA ASP A 133 -8.71 4.38 4.95
C ASP A 133 -8.45 5.87 5.19
N ASN A 134 -7.84 6.56 4.22
CA ASN A 134 -7.56 8.00 4.25
C ASN A 134 -6.61 8.45 5.38
N LEU A 135 -5.69 7.56 5.79
CA LEU A 135 -4.63 7.82 6.76
C LEU A 135 -3.37 8.47 6.17
#